data_AF-A0A2D5ANJ4-F1
#
_entry.id   AF-A0A2D5ANJ4-F1
#
_cell.length_a   1.000
_cell.length_b   1.000
_cell.length_c   1.000
_cell.angle_alpha   90.00
_cell.angle_beta   90.00
_cell.angle_gamma   90.00
#
_symmetry.space_group_name_H-M   'P 1'
#
loop_
_entity.id
_entity.type
_entity.pdbx_description
1 polymer ?
#
loop_
_entity_poly.entity_id
_entity_poly.type
_entity_poly.pdbx_seq_one_letter_code
_entity_poly.pdbx_strand_id
1 'polypeptide(L)'
;GIAEHIVVADESRTGKRSLCITSTRGADTSFFTEVKVKPNTEYRLTGWVKTARLLGARGAQMNAHEVQKQPRGSRTNALNRTTPEWRRVEATFNSLNRDELTINCLFGGWGKATGTAWWDDVALHEVEYEAVIEAEPEVTGGNPSRGKKIFETHSVAACSRCHAAGGQGGSIGPALDGIASRKSKDYIRESLVEPQANIAEGFQIEVSPMPPMGVLLKEQELEDVMAYLMTLRN
;
A
#
# COMPACT_ATOMS: atom_id res chain seq x y z
N GLY A 1 -8.40 35.06 -21.52
CA GLY A 1 -7.45 36.18 -21.50
C GLY A 1 -6.07 35.67 -21.89
N ILE A 2 -5.01 36.46 -21.67
CA ILE A 2 -3.62 36.10 -21.98
C ILE A 2 -2.88 35.93 -20.65
N ALA A 3 -2.07 34.88 -20.53
CA ALA A 3 -1.10 34.70 -19.46
C ALA A 3 0.33 34.84 -20.02
N GLU A 4 1.25 35.33 -19.19
CA GLU A 4 2.66 35.45 -19.53
C GLU A 4 3.47 34.39 -18.78
N HIS A 5 4.39 33.72 -19.48
CA HIS A 5 5.30 32.71 -18.93
C HIS A 5 6.71 33.28 -18.93
N ILE A 6 7.30 33.47 -17.76
CA ILE A 6 8.54 34.23 -17.61
C ILE A 6 9.47 33.45 -16.68
N VAL A 7 10.77 33.43 -16.99
CA VAL A 7 11.79 33.07 -16.00
C VAL A 7 12.23 34.36 -15.32
N VAL A 8 11.90 34.52 -14.03
CA VAL A 8 12.15 35.75 -13.27
C VAL A 8 13.32 35.57 -12.32
N ALA A 9 14.05 36.65 -12.03
CA ALA A 9 15.27 36.60 -11.22
C ALA A 9 15.14 37.27 -9.84
N ASP A 10 14.06 38.01 -9.61
CA ASP A 10 13.79 38.81 -8.42
C ASP A 10 12.93 38.07 -7.36
N GLU A 11 12.34 36.94 -7.73
CA GLU A 11 11.59 36.07 -6.81
C GLU A 11 11.99 34.62 -7.05
N SER A 12 12.99 34.12 -6.33
CA SER A 12 13.48 32.74 -6.37
C SER A 12 13.64 32.18 -4.97
N ARG A 13 13.42 30.87 -4.80
CA ARG A 13 13.66 30.17 -3.54
C ARG A 13 15.14 29.81 -3.38
N THR A 14 15.73 29.24 -4.43
CA THR A 14 17.18 28.95 -4.47
C THR A 14 17.79 29.47 -5.75
N GLY A 15 19.10 29.75 -5.71
CA GLY A 15 19.78 30.35 -6.86
C GLY A 15 19.30 31.77 -7.16
N LYS A 16 19.14 32.07 -8.46
CA LYS A 16 18.84 33.43 -8.96
C LYS A 16 17.59 33.49 -9.84
N ARG A 17 16.87 32.38 -10.08
CA ARG A 17 15.77 32.35 -11.06
C ARG A 17 14.68 31.37 -10.66
N SER A 18 13.43 31.70 -10.97
CA SER A 18 12.27 30.80 -10.85
C SER A 18 11.39 30.88 -12.09
N LEU A 19 10.52 29.90 -12.28
CA LEU A 19 9.45 29.95 -13.27
C LEU A 19 8.29 30.77 -12.72
N CYS A 20 7.79 31.74 -13.48
CA CYS A 20 6.65 32.58 -13.14
C CYS A 20 5.56 32.49 -14.22
N ILE A 21 4.31 32.38 -13.77
CA ILE A 21 3.13 32.57 -14.62
C ILE A 21 2.24 33.64 -14.00
N THR A 22 1.86 34.64 -14.79
CA THR A 22 0.94 35.71 -14.37
C THR A 22 -0.18 35.93 -15.36
N SER A 23 -1.35 36.31 -14.85
CA SER A 23 -2.53 36.63 -15.63
C SER A 23 -3.35 37.73 -14.95
N THR A 24 -3.60 38.81 -15.68
CA THR A 24 -4.43 39.94 -15.19
C THR A 24 -5.88 39.86 -15.64
N ARG A 25 -6.14 39.26 -16.82
CA ARG A 25 -7.47 39.21 -17.47
C ARG A 25 -8.12 37.82 -17.48
N GLY A 26 -7.58 36.88 -16.72
CA GLY A 26 -8.11 35.53 -16.61
C GLY A 26 -7.58 34.62 -17.71
N ALA A 27 -6.86 33.57 -17.35
CA ALA A 27 -6.36 32.55 -18.26
C ALA A 27 -5.99 31.30 -17.46
N ASP A 28 -6.14 30.13 -18.07
CA ASP A 28 -5.55 28.91 -17.58
C ASP A 28 -4.45 28.49 -18.53
N THR A 29 -3.33 28.09 -17.97
CA THR A 29 -2.17 27.73 -18.77
C THR A 29 -1.25 26.81 -17.98
N SER A 30 -0.25 26.28 -18.64
CA SER A 30 0.81 25.54 -18.00
C SER A 30 2.15 25.80 -18.67
N PHE A 31 3.21 25.67 -17.88
CA PHE A 31 4.53 25.42 -18.41
C PHE A 31 4.81 23.92 -18.24
N PHE A 32 5.41 23.28 -19.25
CA PHE A 32 5.68 21.86 -19.19
C PHE A 32 7.02 21.49 -19.81
N THR A 33 7.50 20.31 -19.44
CA THR A 33 8.62 19.64 -20.08
C THR A 33 8.33 18.15 -20.15
N GLU A 34 8.86 17.49 -21.17
CA GLU A 34 8.87 16.04 -21.27
C GLU A 34 10.13 15.50 -20.60
N VAL A 35 9.99 14.40 -19.87
CA VAL A 35 11.09 13.75 -19.14
C VAL A 35 11.03 12.25 -19.39
N LYS A 36 12.17 11.64 -19.76
CA LYS A 36 12.30 10.18 -19.86
C LYS A 36 12.18 9.54 -18.49
N VAL A 37 11.42 8.45 -18.41
CA VAL A 37 11.22 7.66 -17.20
C VAL A 37 11.37 6.18 -17.48
N LYS A 38 11.60 5.39 -16.43
CA LYS A 38 11.52 3.93 -16.50
C LYS A 38 10.07 3.50 -16.42
N PRO A 39 9.60 2.57 -17.27
CA PRO A 39 8.31 1.94 -17.09
C PRO A 39 8.18 1.25 -15.73
N ASN A 40 6.96 1.20 -15.22
CA ASN A 40 6.51 0.55 -13.99
C ASN A 40 7.31 0.96 -12.74
N THR A 41 7.78 2.20 -12.71
CA THR A 41 8.65 2.72 -11.65
C THR A 41 7.91 3.79 -10.87
N GLU A 42 8.07 3.77 -9.54
CA GLU A 42 7.49 4.78 -8.67
C GLU A 42 8.35 6.04 -8.71
N TYR A 43 7.71 7.20 -8.90
CA TYR A 43 8.36 8.49 -8.92
C TYR A 43 7.71 9.44 -7.92
N ARG A 44 8.51 10.34 -7.37
CA ARG A 44 8.08 11.45 -6.53
C ARG A 44 8.44 12.76 -7.21
N LEU A 45 7.41 13.48 -7.64
CA LEU A 45 7.51 14.85 -8.14
C LEU A 45 7.46 15.81 -6.96
N THR A 46 8.43 16.70 -6.87
CA THR A 46 8.55 17.70 -5.81
C THR A 46 8.84 19.06 -6.39
N GLY A 47 8.54 20.11 -5.63
CA GLY A 47 8.88 21.47 -5.99
C GLY A 47 8.37 22.45 -4.95
N TRP A 48 8.73 23.71 -5.12
CA TRP A 48 8.29 24.80 -4.26
C TRP A 48 7.42 25.76 -5.06
N VAL A 49 6.33 26.21 -4.44
CA VAL A 49 5.37 27.10 -5.06
C VAL A 49 5.12 28.30 -4.16
N LYS A 50 5.08 29.49 -4.75
CA LYS A 50 4.62 30.74 -4.12
C LYS A 50 3.52 31.34 -4.98
N THR A 51 2.54 31.98 -4.37
CA THR A 51 1.44 32.63 -5.10
C THR A 51 1.19 34.03 -4.57
N ALA A 52 0.76 34.93 -5.45
CA ALA A 52 0.33 36.28 -5.11
C ALA A 52 -1.03 36.57 -5.73
N ARG A 53 -2.04 36.78 -4.88
CA ARG A 53 -3.43 37.07 -5.26
C ARG A 53 -3.97 36.09 -6.32
N LEU A 54 -3.57 34.83 -6.25
CA LEU A 54 -4.00 33.82 -7.21
C LEU A 54 -5.47 33.46 -6.97
N LEU A 55 -6.34 33.86 -7.89
CA LEU A 55 -7.77 33.57 -7.86
C LEU A 55 -8.12 32.65 -9.03
N GLY A 56 -8.79 31.54 -8.76
CA GLY A 56 -9.14 30.54 -9.76
C GLY A 56 -9.52 29.22 -9.09
N ALA A 57 -10.19 28.33 -9.83
CA ALA A 57 -10.78 27.14 -9.23
C ALA A 57 -9.78 26.05 -8.80
N ARG A 58 -8.61 25.98 -9.46
CA ARG A 58 -7.61 24.92 -9.24
C ARG A 58 -6.22 25.42 -8.85
N GLY A 59 -6.05 26.73 -8.68
CA GLY A 59 -4.82 27.30 -8.14
C GLY A 59 -3.54 26.95 -8.94
N ALA A 60 -2.41 27.03 -8.26
CA ALA A 60 -1.10 26.64 -8.74
C ALA A 60 -0.74 25.24 -8.21
N GLN A 61 -0.37 24.33 -9.11
CA GLN A 61 -0.11 22.92 -8.78
C GLN A 61 0.85 22.32 -9.82
N MET A 62 1.34 21.10 -9.60
CA MET A 62 2.12 20.34 -10.58
C MET A 62 1.52 18.96 -10.83
N ASN A 63 1.74 18.38 -12.01
CA ASN A 63 1.39 16.97 -12.25
C ASN A 63 2.23 16.29 -13.34
N ALA A 64 2.16 14.96 -13.37
CA ALA A 64 2.48 14.16 -14.56
C ALA A 64 1.22 13.89 -15.38
N HIS A 65 1.18 14.32 -16.64
CA HIS A 65 -0.06 14.42 -17.43
C HIS A 65 -0.67 13.06 -17.79
N GLU A 66 0.13 12.16 -18.35
CA GLU A 66 -0.30 10.89 -18.95
C GLU A 66 -0.88 9.95 -17.89
N VAL A 67 -0.41 10.09 -16.66
CA VAL A 67 -0.73 9.22 -15.54
C VAL A 67 -1.59 9.92 -14.48
N GLN A 68 -2.37 10.93 -14.87
CA GLN A 68 -3.24 11.68 -13.95
C GLN A 68 -4.53 10.97 -13.54
N LYS A 69 -4.90 9.88 -14.23
CA LYS A 69 -6.17 9.15 -14.02
C LYS A 69 -6.05 7.93 -13.11
N GLN A 70 -4.86 7.61 -12.62
CA GLN A 70 -4.69 6.51 -11.65
C GLN A 70 -5.36 6.84 -10.31
N PRO A 71 -5.71 5.83 -9.49
CA PRO A 71 -6.46 6.03 -8.24
C PRO A 71 -5.81 7.02 -7.27
N ARG A 72 -4.47 7.02 -7.17
CA ARG A 72 -3.71 7.97 -6.34
C ARG A 72 -3.55 9.36 -6.97
N GLY A 73 -3.87 9.50 -8.26
CA GLY A 73 -3.54 10.67 -9.05
C GLY A 73 -2.03 10.85 -9.26
N SER A 74 -1.65 11.95 -9.89
CA SER A 74 -0.24 12.33 -10.12
C SER A 74 0.00 13.83 -9.88
N ARG A 75 -0.93 14.47 -9.17
CA ARG A 75 -1.03 15.92 -9.04
C ARG A 75 -0.81 16.34 -7.61
N THR A 76 -0.06 17.42 -7.42
CA THR A 76 0.16 18.00 -6.09
C THR A 76 -1.10 18.70 -5.57
N ASN A 77 -1.12 18.99 -4.27
CA ASN A 77 -2.10 19.94 -3.73
C ASN A 77 -1.97 21.30 -4.42
N ALA A 78 -3.11 21.96 -4.60
CA ALA A 78 -3.19 23.29 -5.19
C ALA A 78 -2.93 24.39 -4.15
N LEU A 79 -2.18 25.42 -4.54
CA LEU A 79 -2.03 26.66 -3.78
C LEU A 79 -2.78 27.80 -4.45
N ASN A 80 -3.44 28.60 -3.62
CA ASN A 80 -4.34 29.67 -4.06
C ASN A 80 -4.04 30.92 -3.23
N ARG A 81 -4.64 32.05 -3.62
CA ARG A 81 -4.52 33.34 -2.93
C ARG A 81 -3.05 33.78 -2.82
N THR A 82 -2.71 34.53 -1.78
CA THR A 82 -1.32 34.90 -1.50
C THR A 82 -0.75 33.95 -0.45
N THR A 83 0.39 33.34 -0.75
CA THR A 83 1.20 32.64 0.25
C THR A 83 2.29 33.58 0.77
N PRO A 84 2.47 33.71 2.09
CA PRO A 84 3.51 34.60 2.63
C PRO A 84 4.93 34.11 2.31
N GLU A 85 5.11 32.79 2.28
CA GLU A 85 6.39 32.12 2.07
C GLU A 85 6.25 31.04 0.98
N TRP A 86 7.37 30.60 0.41
CA TRP A 86 7.42 29.43 -0.47
C TRP A 86 6.92 28.18 0.25
N ARG A 87 6.11 27.38 -0.44
CA ARG A 87 5.53 26.14 0.10
C ARG A 87 5.96 24.95 -0.72
N ARG A 88 6.52 23.94 -0.06
CA ARG A 88 6.84 22.66 -0.71
C ARG A 88 5.56 21.91 -1.05
N VAL A 89 5.50 21.39 -2.26
CA VAL A 89 4.41 20.55 -2.76
C VAL A 89 5.00 19.29 -3.39
N GLU A 90 4.27 18.18 -3.30
CA GLU A 90 4.73 16.91 -3.87
C GLU A 90 3.56 16.02 -4.29
N ALA A 91 3.86 15.07 -5.16
CA ALA A 91 2.98 13.98 -5.56
C ALA A 91 3.83 12.74 -5.87
N THR A 92 3.34 11.58 -5.45
CA THR A 92 3.95 10.27 -5.77
C THR A 92 3.04 9.52 -6.71
N PHE A 93 3.61 8.94 -7.75
CA PHE A 93 2.87 8.22 -8.79
C PHE A 93 3.74 7.16 -9.45
N ASN A 94 3.10 6.12 -9.98
CA ASN A 94 3.77 5.14 -10.84
C ASN A 94 3.76 5.61 -12.30
N SER A 95 4.84 5.38 -13.04
CA SER A 95 4.93 5.67 -14.47
C SER A 95 4.06 4.76 -15.34
N LEU A 96 3.52 3.66 -14.78
CA LEU A 96 2.81 2.62 -15.52
C LEU A 96 3.67 2.13 -16.69
N ASN A 97 3.08 1.76 -17.83
CA ASN A 97 3.84 1.33 -18.99
C ASN A 97 4.54 2.47 -19.78
N ARG A 98 4.70 3.67 -19.21
CA ARG A 98 5.29 4.83 -19.89
C ARG A 98 6.81 4.88 -19.75
N ASP A 99 7.47 5.30 -20.81
CA ASP A 99 8.90 5.61 -20.88
C ASP A 99 9.19 7.12 -20.98
N GLU A 100 8.14 7.94 -21.04
CA GLU A 100 8.19 9.39 -21.05
C GLU A 100 6.94 9.97 -20.38
N LEU A 101 7.10 11.08 -19.65
CA LEU A 101 6.02 11.80 -19.00
C LEU A 101 6.14 13.32 -19.24
N THR A 102 4.99 13.97 -19.40
CA THR A 102 4.89 15.43 -19.41
C THR A 102 4.69 15.94 -17.99
N ILE A 103 5.70 16.64 -17.46
CA ILE A 103 5.64 17.30 -16.15
C ILE A 103 5.15 18.73 -16.34
N ASN A 104 4.02 19.07 -15.73
CA ASN A 104 3.43 20.40 -15.82
C ASN A 104 3.57 21.18 -14.51
N CYS A 105 3.82 22.48 -14.63
CA CYS A 105 3.45 23.51 -13.68
C CYS A 105 2.15 24.16 -14.16
N LEU A 106 1.05 23.90 -13.46
CA LEU A 106 -0.30 24.29 -13.87
C LEU A 106 -0.73 25.59 -13.17
N PHE A 107 -1.20 26.55 -13.95
CA PHE A 107 -1.78 27.81 -13.47
C PHE A 107 -3.30 27.82 -13.75
N GLY A 108 -4.10 27.75 -12.69
CA GLY A 108 -5.54 28.02 -12.77
C GLY A 108 -6.42 26.79 -12.99
N GLY A 109 -7.69 27.07 -13.31
CA GLY A 109 -8.75 26.09 -13.55
C GLY A 109 -10.04 26.76 -14.06
N TRP A 110 -10.56 26.25 -15.18
CA TRP A 110 -11.74 26.71 -15.94
C TRP A 110 -11.62 28.07 -16.66
N GLY A 111 -10.41 28.45 -17.06
CA GLY A 111 -10.08 29.52 -18.02
C GLY A 111 -10.10 30.94 -17.48
N LYS A 112 -10.30 31.13 -16.16
CA LYS A 112 -10.53 32.45 -15.55
C LYS A 112 -9.52 32.82 -14.47
N ALA A 113 -8.42 32.08 -14.34
CA ALA A 113 -7.49 32.35 -13.25
C ALA A 113 -6.69 33.67 -13.43
N THR A 114 -6.58 34.42 -12.35
CA THR A 114 -5.84 35.69 -12.27
C THR A 114 -4.85 35.69 -11.10
N GLY A 115 -3.86 36.58 -11.14
CA GLY A 115 -2.79 36.67 -10.15
C GLY A 115 -1.49 36.09 -10.68
N THR A 116 -0.58 35.77 -9.77
CA THR A 116 0.76 35.27 -10.10
C THR A 116 1.09 34.02 -9.29
N ALA A 117 1.79 33.09 -9.92
CA ALA A 117 2.38 31.93 -9.27
C ALA A 117 3.81 31.73 -9.74
N TRP A 118 4.65 31.29 -8.82
CA TRP A 118 6.04 30.94 -9.07
C TRP A 118 6.30 29.48 -8.68
N TRP A 119 7.16 28.81 -9.45
CA TRP A 119 7.64 27.46 -9.19
C TRP A 119 9.17 27.47 -9.18
N ASP A 120 9.74 26.77 -8.21
CA ASP A 120 11.17 26.63 -8.08
C ASP A 120 11.55 25.24 -7.54
N ASP A 121 12.80 24.84 -7.75
CA ASP A 121 13.36 23.53 -7.37
C ASP A 121 12.46 22.34 -7.77
N VAL A 122 11.86 22.38 -8.97
CA VAL A 122 11.03 21.27 -9.48
C VAL A 122 11.92 20.08 -9.81
N ALA A 123 11.67 18.95 -9.16
CA ALA A 123 12.46 17.74 -9.30
C ALA A 123 11.59 16.49 -9.34
N LEU A 124 12.00 15.52 -10.16
CA LEU A 124 11.40 14.20 -10.25
C LEU A 124 12.44 13.17 -9.81
N HIS A 125 12.12 12.41 -8.76
CA HIS A 125 13.01 11.40 -8.20
C HIS A 125 12.38 10.01 -8.35
N GLU A 126 13.18 9.02 -8.75
CA GLU A 126 12.82 7.62 -8.57
C GLU A 126 12.68 7.34 -7.07
N VAL A 127 11.60 6.69 -6.68
CA VAL A 127 11.39 6.25 -5.30
C VAL A 127 11.92 4.84 -5.20
N GLU A 128 13.12 4.71 -4.68
CA GLU A 128 13.60 3.44 -4.17
C GLU A 128 12.96 3.23 -2.80
N TYR A 129 12.05 2.27 -2.73
CA TYR A 129 11.65 1.73 -1.44
C TYR A 129 12.77 0.81 -1.00
N GLU A 130 13.48 1.16 0.07
CA GLU A 130 14.20 0.13 0.83
C GLU A 130 13.13 -0.85 1.27
N ALA A 131 13.15 -2.04 0.65
CA ALA A 131 12.31 -3.12 1.10
C ALA A 131 12.79 -3.48 2.49
N VAL A 132 12.13 -2.94 3.51
CA VAL A 132 12.18 -3.51 4.86
C VAL A 132 11.36 -4.80 4.78
N ILE A 133 11.92 -5.78 4.06
CA ILE A 133 11.50 -7.16 4.20
C ILE A 133 12.02 -7.51 5.59
N GLU A 134 11.18 -7.41 6.62
CA GLU A 134 11.45 -8.21 7.81
C GLU A 134 11.56 -9.64 7.29
N ALA A 135 12.79 -10.16 7.25
CA ALA A 135 13.02 -11.54 6.86
C ALA A 135 12.07 -12.39 7.71
N GLU A 136 11.22 -13.18 7.07
CA GLU A 136 10.36 -14.09 7.81
C GLU A 136 11.29 -14.94 8.68
N PRO A 137 11.07 -14.97 10.02
CA PRO A 137 11.96 -15.69 10.91
C PRO A 137 12.05 -17.14 10.44
N GLU A 138 13.28 -17.66 10.40
CA GLU A 138 13.53 -19.06 10.07
C GLU A 138 12.60 -19.97 10.87
N VAL A 139 11.94 -20.90 10.18
CA VAL A 139 11.01 -21.83 10.83
C VAL A 139 11.83 -22.76 11.72
N THR A 140 11.65 -22.62 13.03
CA THR A 140 12.24 -23.47 14.05
C THR A 140 11.25 -24.55 14.48
N GLY A 141 11.72 -25.52 15.27
CA GLY A 141 10.84 -26.53 15.87
C GLY A 141 9.66 -25.89 16.61
N GLY A 142 8.45 -26.43 16.41
CA GLY A 142 7.23 -25.86 16.97
C GLY A 142 7.21 -25.81 18.49
N ASN A 143 6.58 -24.76 19.03
CA ASN A 143 6.39 -24.54 20.45
C ASN A 143 4.95 -24.93 20.89
N PRO A 144 4.77 -25.97 21.72
CA PRO A 144 3.44 -26.43 22.14
C PRO A 144 2.61 -25.37 22.87
N SER A 145 3.22 -24.47 23.64
CA SER A 145 2.48 -23.42 24.36
C SER A 145 1.94 -22.37 23.40
N ARG A 146 2.71 -21.99 22.37
CA ARG A 146 2.22 -21.12 21.28
C ARG A 146 1.14 -21.82 20.47
N GLY A 147 1.33 -23.10 20.16
CA GLY A 147 0.36 -23.91 19.44
C GLY A 147 -0.97 -24.01 20.16
N LYS A 148 -0.95 -24.21 21.48
CA LYS A 148 -2.15 -24.21 22.31
C LYS A 148 -2.89 -22.87 22.24
N LYS A 149 -2.16 -21.75 22.31
CA LYS A 149 -2.77 -20.42 22.19
C LYS A 149 -3.43 -20.21 20.82
N ILE A 150 -2.81 -20.69 19.74
CA ILE A 150 -3.39 -20.64 18.38
C ILE A 150 -4.66 -21.52 18.33
N PHE A 151 -4.56 -22.75 18.83
CA PHE A 151 -5.67 -23.70 18.92
C PHE A 151 -6.88 -23.08 19.63
N GLU A 152 -6.67 -22.39 20.74
CA GLU A 152 -7.74 -21.87 21.59
C GLU A 152 -8.27 -20.51 21.14
N THR A 153 -7.40 -19.61 20.67
CA THR A 153 -7.73 -18.16 20.60
C THR A 153 -7.38 -17.47 19.28
N HIS A 154 -6.82 -18.16 18.27
CA HIS A 154 -6.51 -17.51 17.00
C HIS A 154 -7.77 -16.91 16.36
N SER A 155 -7.71 -15.63 15.98
CA SER A 155 -8.88 -14.84 15.57
C SER A 155 -9.65 -15.43 14.40
N VAL A 156 -8.94 -16.09 13.48
CA VAL A 156 -9.53 -16.73 12.29
C VAL A 156 -9.47 -18.26 12.38
N ALA A 157 -8.44 -18.80 13.02
CA ALA A 157 -7.98 -20.18 12.84
C ALA A 157 -8.00 -21.01 14.14
N ALA A 158 -8.73 -20.54 15.16
CA ALA A 158 -8.89 -21.27 16.40
C ALA A 158 -9.56 -22.63 16.15
N CYS A 159 -8.79 -23.70 16.32
CA CYS A 159 -9.22 -25.08 16.15
C CYS A 159 -10.33 -25.46 17.17
N SER A 160 -10.29 -24.85 18.36
CA SER A 160 -11.28 -25.00 19.42
C SER A 160 -12.70 -24.61 18.99
N ARG A 161 -12.86 -23.81 17.93
CA ARG A 161 -14.19 -23.45 17.38
C ARG A 161 -14.92 -24.66 16.81
N CYS A 162 -14.18 -25.66 16.33
CA CYS A 162 -14.74 -26.85 15.70
C CYS A 162 -14.44 -28.12 16.49
N HIS A 163 -13.26 -28.24 17.09
CA HIS A 163 -12.81 -29.45 17.77
C HIS A 163 -12.78 -29.28 19.29
N ALA A 164 -13.12 -30.35 20.00
CA ALA A 164 -12.90 -30.46 21.43
C ALA A 164 -11.53 -31.04 21.76
N ALA A 165 -10.88 -30.52 22.80
CA ALA A 165 -9.70 -31.09 23.45
C ALA A 165 -9.77 -30.81 24.96
N GLY A 166 -9.47 -31.82 25.79
CA GLY A 166 -9.63 -31.73 27.24
C GLY A 166 -11.08 -31.48 27.67
N GLY A 167 -12.05 -31.93 26.88
CA GLY A 167 -13.48 -31.70 27.11
C GLY A 167 -13.97 -30.26 26.82
N GLN A 168 -13.14 -29.41 26.20
CA GLN A 168 -13.48 -28.03 25.85
C GLN A 168 -13.34 -27.78 24.35
N GLY A 169 -14.27 -27.03 23.77
CA GLY A 169 -14.26 -26.65 22.34
C GLY A 169 -15.56 -27.00 21.62
N GLY A 170 -15.50 -27.01 20.29
CA GLY A 170 -16.62 -27.30 19.41
C GLY A 170 -16.88 -28.79 19.22
N SER A 171 -18.06 -29.11 18.69
CA SER A 171 -18.50 -30.47 18.35
C SER A 171 -18.67 -30.69 16.84
N ILE A 172 -18.23 -29.73 16.02
CA ILE A 172 -18.34 -29.80 14.56
C ILE A 172 -17.33 -30.83 14.02
N GLY A 173 -16.08 -30.76 14.50
CA GLY A 173 -15.04 -31.73 14.19
C GLY A 173 -14.92 -32.80 15.29
N PRO A 174 -14.32 -33.96 14.99
CA PRO A 174 -14.09 -35.01 15.97
C PRO A 174 -13.20 -34.54 17.13
N ALA A 175 -13.37 -35.14 18.31
CA ALA A 175 -12.55 -34.84 19.47
C ALA A 175 -11.06 -35.15 19.21
N LEU A 176 -10.19 -34.24 19.64
CA LEU A 176 -8.74 -34.31 19.43
C LEU A 176 -7.98 -34.79 20.67
N ASP A 177 -8.67 -35.04 21.79
CA ASP A 177 -8.14 -35.85 22.90
C ASP A 177 -7.48 -37.12 22.34
N GLY A 178 -6.28 -37.46 22.79
CA GLY A 178 -5.51 -38.61 22.31
C GLY A 178 -5.15 -38.67 20.81
N ILE A 179 -5.31 -37.61 20.01
CA ILE A 179 -5.08 -37.66 18.55
C ILE A 179 -3.66 -38.11 18.18
N ALA A 180 -2.65 -37.69 18.96
CA ALA A 180 -1.25 -38.05 18.72
C ALA A 180 -0.95 -39.53 19.01
N SER A 181 -1.84 -40.23 19.71
CA SER A 181 -1.76 -41.67 19.93
C SER A 181 -2.55 -42.46 18.87
N ARG A 182 -3.58 -41.85 18.26
CA ARG A 182 -4.43 -42.49 17.25
C ARG A 182 -3.92 -42.35 15.83
N LYS A 183 -3.24 -41.26 15.50
CA LYS A 183 -2.84 -40.92 14.14
C LYS A 183 -1.36 -40.54 14.08
N SER A 184 -0.73 -40.78 12.93
CA SER A 184 0.67 -40.41 12.71
C SER A 184 0.83 -38.90 12.60
N LYS A 185 2.04 -38.41 12.84
CA LYS A 185 2.38 -36.99 12.66
C LYS A 185 2.06 -36.53 11.23
N ASP A 186 2.35 -37.36 10.23
CA ASP A 186 2.13 -37.02 8.82
C ASP A 186 0.63 -36.91 8.50
N TYR A 187 -0.19 -37.81 9.04
CA TYR A 187 -1.65 -37.72 8.90
C TYR A 187 -2.20 -36.43 9.48
N ILE A 188 -1.74 -36.04 10.68
CA ILE A 188 -2.20 -34.80 11.33
C ILE A 188 -1.77 -33.59 10.50
N ARG A 189 -0.53 -33.58 9.98
CA ARG A 189 -0.04 -32.49 9.12
C ARG A 189 -0.85 -32.39 7.83
N GLU A 190 -1.07 -33.51 7.16
CA GLU A 190 -1.88 -33.57 5.94
C GLU A 190 -3.31 -33.08 6.21
N SER A 191 -3.92 -33.48 7.33
CA SER A 191 -5.25 -33.00 7.71
C SER A 191 -5.30 -31.48 7.93
N LEU A 192 -4.20 -30.85 8.39
CA LEU A 192 -4.12 -29.40 8.54
C LEU A 192 -3.93 -28.69 7.19
N VAL A 193 -3.06 -29.21 6.32
CA VAL A 193 -2.70 -28.54 5.06
C VAL A 193 -3.71 -28.84 3.95
N GLU A 194 -4.17 -30.08 3.88
CA GLU A 194 -5.07 -30.63 2.87
C GLU A 194 -6.25 -31.39 3.51
N PRO A 195 -7.15 -30.71 4.24
CA PRO A 195 -8.25 -31.33 4.99
C PRO A 195 -9.28 -32.11 4.15
N GLN A 196 -9.19 -32.03 2.81
CA GLN A 196 -10.03 -32.80 1.88
C GLN A 196 -9.35 -34.08 1.37
N ALA A 197 -8.04 -34.25 1.60
CA ALA A 197 -7.30 -35.41 1.11
C ALA A 197 -7.76 -36.71 1.79
N ASN A 198 -8.02 -36.64 3.09
CA ASN A 198 -8.52 -37.74 3.91
C ASN A 198 -9.58 -37.24 4.90
N ILE A 199 -10.86 -37.55 4.65
CA ILE A 199 -11.94 -37.19 5.57
C ILE A 199 -11.82 -38.03 6.84
N ALA A 200 -11.89 -37.37 8.00
CA ALA A 200 -11.67 -38.03 9.29
C ALA A 200 -12.74 -39.10 9.58
N GLU A 201 -12.29 -40.21 10.15
CA GLU A 201 -13.14 -41.35 10.53
C GLU A 201 -14.25 -40.93 11.51
N GLY A 202 -15.51 -41.23 11.17
CA GLY A 202 -16.68 -40.84 11.95
C GLY A 202 -17.36 -39.53 11.51
N PHE A 203 -16.83 -38.85 10.50
CA PHE A 203 -17.47 -37.65 9.93
C PHE A 203 -18.50 -38.05 8.85
N GLN A 204 -19.75 -37.61 8.99
CA GLN A 204 -20.88 -38.09 8.18
C GLN A 204 -21.04 -37.41 6.81
N ILE A 205 -20.16 -36.47 6.45
CA ILE A 205 -20.29 -35.64 5.26
C ILE A 205 -19.07 -35.87 4.35
N GLU A 206 -19.30 -35.98 3.03
CA GLU A 206 -18.26 -36.22 2.02
C GLU A 206 -17.27 -35.05 1.85
N VAL A 207 -17.58 -33.87 2.42
CA VAL A 207 -16.76 -32.66 2.33
C VAL A 207 -16.42 -32.17 3.73
N SER A 208 -15.13 -31.96 4.00
CA SER A 208 -14.67 -31.40 5.27
C SER A 208 -14.99 -29.90 5.34
N PRO A 209 -15.60 -29.40 6.43
CA PRO A 209 -15.77 -27.95 6.64
C PRO A 209 -14.47 -27.28 7.11
N MET A 210 -13.42 -28.05 7.37
CA MET A 210 -12.13 -27.53 7.82
C MET A 210 -11.42 -26.82 6.64
N PRO A 211 -11.03 -25.55 6.80
CA PRO A 211 -10.25 -24.85 5.77
C PRO A 211 -8.81 -25.38 5.74
N PRO A 212 -8.12 -25.29 4.58
CA PRO A 212 -6.69 -25.58 4.52
C PRO A 212 -5.92 -24.59 5.40
N MET A 213 -5.41 -25.08 6.53
CA MET A 213 -4.88 -24.24 7.61
C MET A 213 -3.60 -23.53 7.21
N GLY A 214 -2.83 -24.07 6.27
CA GLY A 214 -1.66 -23.38 5.70
C GLY A 214 -1.97 -22.08 4.95
N VAL A 215 -3.25 -21.82 4.62
CA VAL A 215 -3.71 -20.53 4.07
C VAL A 215 -3.99 -19.52 5.18
N LEU A 216 -4.28 -19.99 6.40
CA LEU A 216 -4.71 -19.17 7.54
C LEU A 216 -3.64 -18.98 8.61
N LEU A 217 -2.66 -19.86 8.66
CA LEU A 217 -1.55 -19.87 9.62
C LEU A 217 -0.23 -19.66 8.87
N LYS A 218 0.68 -18.89 9.46
CA LYS A 218 2.07 -18.84 9.00
C LYS A 218 2.75 -20.19 9.24
N GLU A 219 3.84 -20.47 8.53
CA GLU A 219 4.55 -21.76 8.64
C GLU A 219 4.98 -22.07 10.09
N GLN A 220 5.51 -21.09 10.82
CA GLN A 220 5.87 -21.28 12.24
C GLN A 220 4.65 -21.53 13.14
N GLU A 221 3.51 -20.91 12.84
CA GLU A 221 2.27 -21.11 13.60
C GLU A 221 1.70 -22.51 13.34
N LEU A 222 1.81 -23.01 12.11
CA LEU A 222 1.46 -24.38 11.77
C LEU A 222 2.36 -25.38 12.51
N GLU A 223 3.66 -25.15 12.59
CA GLU A 223 4.59 -25.96 13.40
C GLU A 223 4.24 -25.92 14.89
N ASP A 224 3.91 -24.75 15.43
CA ASP A 224 3.50 -24.60 16.82
C ASP A 224 2.23 -25.41 17.11
N VAL A 225 1.21 -25.31 16.25
CA VAL A 225 -0.03 -26.09 16.36
C VAL A 225 0.25 -27.59 16.26
N MET A 226 1.06 -28.01 15.30
CA MET A 226 1.49 -29.40 15.19
C MET A 226 2.16 -29.88 16.48
N ALA A 227 3.09 -29.10 17.04
CA ALA A 227 3.77 -29.43 18.28
C ALA A 227 2.79 -29.57 19.45
N TYR A 228 1.77 -28.70 19.54
CA TYR A 228 0.70 -28.84 20.54
C TYR A 228 -0.14 -30.10 20.33
N LEU A 229 -0.61 -30.37 19.11
CA LEU A 229 -1.40 -31.57 18.80
C LEU A 229 -0.64 -32.85 19.15
N MET A 230 0.67 -32.88 18.92
CA MET A 230 1.53 -34.02 19.27
C MET A 230 1.68 -34.24 20.80
N THR A 231 1.24 -33.28 21.64
CA THR A 231 1.16 -33.47 23.10
C THR A 231 -0.12 -34.18 23.56
N LEU A 232 -1.16 -34.25 22.71
CA LEU A 232 -2.47 -34.83 23.05
C LEU A 232 -2.44 -36.36 22.88
N ARG A 233 -1.92 -37.07 23.88
CA ARG A 233 -1.67 -38.53 23.82
C ARG A 233 -2.64 -39.41 24.62
N ASN A 234 -3.55 -38.82 25.38
CA ASN A 234 -4.48 -39.56 26.26
C ASN A 234 -5.93 -39.22 25.94
#